data_AF-A0A8T5BIM7-F1
#
_entry.id   AF-A0A8T5BIM7-F1
#
_cell.length_a   1.000
_cell.length_b   1.000
_cell.length_c   1.000
_cell.angle_alpha   90.00
_cell.angle_beta   90.00
_cell.angle_gamma   90.00
#
_symmetry.space_group_name_H-M   'P 1'
#
loop_
_entity.id
_entity.type
_entity.pdbx_description
1 polymer ?
#
loop_
_entity_poly.entity_id
_entity_poly.type
_entity_poly.pdbx_seq_one_letter_code
_entity_poly.pdbx_strand_id
1 'polypeptide(L)'
;MEFMVITSQLKQPEREQIIMQAVIEAAETIGIERITKRKGNVYCTGVYFGDGETKSLLYNDWGKNWDKKKIYNCIVSSIQNQPISKKEELILTIAK
;
A
#
# COMPACT_ATOMS: atom_id res chain seq x y z
N MET A 1 0.71 -14.08 2.45
CA MET A 1 0.43 -12.75 1.88
C MET A 1 -0.17 -11.85 2.94
N GLU A 2 0.21 -10.58 2.98
CA GLU A 2 -0.35 -9.59 3.91
C GLU A 2 -0.44 -8.21 3.27
N PHE A 3 -1.43 -7.43 3.70
CA PHE A 3 -1.42 -5.99 3.52
C PHE A 3 -0.61 -5.32 4.63
N MET A 4 0.16 -4.30 4.28
CA MET A 4 0.85 -3.46 5.25
C MET A 4 0.53 -1.99 4.99
N VAL A 5 0.02 -1.30 6.01
CA VAL A 5 -0.26 0.14 5.98
C VAL A 5 0.79 0.85 6.82
N ILE A 6 1.64 1.63 6.16
CA ILE A 6 2.60 2.53 6.83
C ILE A 6 1.96 3.91 6.89
N THR A 7 1.58 4.36 8.08
CA THR A 7 0.93 5.67 8.24
C THR A 7 1.93 6.81 8.32
N SER A 8 1.49 7.98 7.85
CA SER A 8 2.24 9.22 7.93
C SER A 8 2.56 9.61 9.38
N GLN A 9 3.67 10.33 9.56
CA GLN A 9 3.94 11.03 10.81
C GLN A 9 3.03 12.24 11.01
N LEU A 10 2.46 12.77 9.91
CA LEU A 10 1.48 13.85 9.94
C LEU A 10 0.12 13.29 10.40
N LYS A 11 -0.48 13.94 11.40
CA LYS A 11 -1.78 13.50 11.95
C LYS A 11 -2.90 13.79 10.95
N GLN A 12 -3.45 12.76 10.32
CA GLN A 12 -4.60 12.86 9.42
C GLN A 12 -5.60 11.71 9.68
N PRO A 13 -6.24 11.65 10.86
CA PRO A 13 -7.00 10.48 11.31
C PRO A 13 -8.18 10.13 10.39
N GLU A 14 -8.92 11.12 9.89
CA GLU A 14 -10.03 10.90 8.95
C GLU A 14 -9.54 10.29 7.64
N ARG A 15 -8.40 10.78 7.14
CA ARG A 15 -7.79 10.28 5.92
C ARG A 15 -7.28 8.85 6.09
N GLU A 16 -6.62 8.57 7.20
CA GLU A 16 -6.19 7.22 7.56
C GLU A 16 -7.38 6.26 7.65
N GLN A 17 -8.52 6.69 8.19
CA GLN A 17 -9.72 5.86 8.28
C GLN A 17 -10.25 5.48 6.89
N ILE A 18 -10.33 6.44 5.97
CA ILE A 18 -10.76 6.18 4.58
C ILE A 18 -9.84 5.15 3.91
N ILE A 19 -8.52 5.30 4.08
CA ILE A 19 -7.54 4.37 3.52
C ILE A 19 -7.70 2.98 4.14
N MET A 20 -7.80 2.89 5.48
CA MET A 20 -7.95 1.61 6.17
C MET A 20 -9.22 0.87 5.75
N GLN A 21 -10.35 1.57 5.59
CA GLN A 21 -11.59 0.97 5.10
C GLN A 21 -11.44 0.40 3.69
N ALA A 22 -10.75 1.12 2.80
CA ALA A 22 -10.48 0.63 1.45
C ALA A 22 -9.56 -0.60 1.45
N VAL A 23 -8.57 -0.66 2.36
CA VAL A 23 -7.67 -1.80 2.52
C VAL A 23 -8.40 -3.03 3.04
N ILE A 24 -9.28 -2.87 4.03
CA ILE A 24 -10.09 -3.96 4.59
C ILE A 24 -11.00 -4.55 3.50
N GLU A 25 -11.71 -3.70 2.77
CA GLU A 25 -12.60 -4.13 1.67
C GLU A 25 -11.82 -4.85 0.54
N ALA A 26 -10.61 -4.37 0.21
CA ALA A 26 -9.74 -5.05 -0.74
C ALA A 26 -9.23 -6.39 -0.22
N ALA A 27 -8.90 -6.49 1.07
CA ALA A 27 -8.45 -7.73 1.70
C ALA A 27 -9.55 -8.80 1.70
N GLU A 28 -10.79 -8.43 2.04
CA GLU A 28 -11.96 -9.30 1.95
C GLU A 28 -12.19 -9.78 0.51
N THR A 29 -12.11 -8.86 -0.46
CA THR A 29 -12.31 -9.17 -1.89
C THR A 29 -11.29 -10.17 -2.43
N ILE A 30 -10.04 -10.10 -1.95
CA ILE A 30 -8.93 -10.91 -2.45
C ILE A 30 -8.70 -12.17 -1.59
N GLY A 31 -9.36 -12.28 -0.43
CA GLY A 31 -9.18 -13.40 0.50
C GLY A 31 -7.89 -13.32 1.31
N ILE A 32 -7.46 -12.12 1.71
CA ILE A 32 -6.26 -11.90 2.52
C ILE A 32 -6.65 -11.65 3.97
N GLU A 33 -6.16 -12.48 4.88
CA GLU A 33 -6.57 -12.44 6.30
C GLU A 33 -5.73 -11.48 7.16
N ARG A 34 -4.52 -11.13 6.71
CA ARG A 34 -3.56 -10.37 7.51
C ARG A 34 -3.40 -8.94 7.00
N ILE A 35 -3.69 -7.98 7.87
CA ILE A 35 -3.44 -6.56 7.69
C ILE A 35 -2.58 -6.05 8.85
N THR A 36 -1.40 -5.54 8.54
CA THR A 36 -0.50 -4.93 9.53
C THR A 36 -0.51 -3.41 9.38
N LYS A 37 -0.86 -2.67 10.44
CA LYS A 37 -0.75 -1.21 10.48
C LYS A 37 0.44 -0.82 11.37
N ARG A 38 1.30 0.07 10.87
CA ARG A 38 2.38 0.67 11.68
C ARG A 38 2.59 2.14 11.35
N LYS A 39 3.01 2.92 12.35
CA LYS A 39 3.44 4.30 12.15
C LYS A 39 4.83 4.34 11.54
N GLY A 40 5.03 5.12 10.49
CA GLY A 40 6.32 5.33 9.85
C GLY A 40 6.80 6.78 9.95
N ASN A 41 8.11 6.98 9.77
CA ASN A 41 8.68 8.30 9.51
C ASN A 41 8.52 8.66 8.02
N VAL A 42 7.28 8.74 7.56
CA VAL A 42 6.91 9.04 6.16
C VAL A 42 5.92 10.20 6.12
N TYR A 43 5.91 10.96 5.03
CA TYR A 43 5.05 12.14 4.89
C TYR A 43 3.65 11.82 4.34
N CYS A 44 3.45 10.66 3.74
CA CYS A 44 2.14 10.19 3.29
C CYS A 44 1.91 8.73 3.67
N THR A 45 0.66 8.37 3.92
CA THR A 45 0.29 6.97 4.18
C THR A 45 0.48 6.14 2.91
N GLY A 46 1.12 4.98 3.05
CA GLY A 46 1.34 4.02 1.97
C GLY A 46 0.76 2.65 2.28
N VAL A 47 0.17 2.02 1.27
CA VAL A 47 -0.38 0.66 1.33
C VAL A 47 0.49 -0.24 0.47
N TYR A 48 1.00 -1.29 1.11
CA TYR A 48 1.85 -2.30 0.51
C TYR A 48 1.18 -3.65 0.57
N PHE A 49 1.61 -4.53 -0.31
CA PHE A 49 1.25 -5.93 -0.30
C PHE A 49 2.51 -6.78 -0.42
N GLY A 50 2.62 -7.81 0.41
CA GLY A 50 3.80 -8.65 0.46
C GLY A 50 3.48 -10.11 0.73
N ASP A 51 4.38 -10.98 0.30
CA ASP A 51 4.33 -12.43 0.50
C ASP A 51 5.27 -12.93 1.60
N GLY A 52 6.10 -12.04 2.16
CA GLY A 52 7.10 -12.34 3.19
C GLY A 52 8.52 -12.07 2.70
N GLU A 53 8.77 -12.23 1.40
CA GLU A 53 10.07 -11.95 0.76
C GLU A 53 10.06 -10.58 0.10
N THR A 54 8.96 -10.23 -0.57
CA THR A 54 8.82 -8.99 -1.32
C THR A 54 7.71 -8.12 -0.77
N LYS A 55 7.80 -6.82 -1.05
CA LYS A 55 6.77 -5.83 -0.69
C LYS A 55 6.60 -4.88 -1.86
N SER A 56 5.41 -4.86 -2.43
CA SER A 56 5.03 -3.98 -3.54
C SER A 56 4.16 -2.85 -3.02
N LEU A 57 4.48 -1.61 -3.40
CA LEU A 57 3.63 -0.46 -3.12
C LEU A 57 2.42 -0.50 -4.05
N LEU A 58 1.21 -0.54 -3.48
CA LEU A 58 -0.05 -0.52 -4.25
C LEU A 58 -0.69 0.86 -4.27
N TYR A 59 -0.53 1.63 -3.20
CA TYR A 59 -1.15 2.95 -3.09
C TYR A 59 -0.32 3.88 -2.20
N ASN A 60 -0.16 5.13 -2.64
CA ASN A 60 0.37 6.23 -1.84
C ASN A 60 -0.65 7.39 -1.78
N ASP A 61 -0.83 7.96 -0.59
CA ASP A 61 -1.83 9.00 -0.35
C ASP A 61 -1.35 10.43 -0.70
N TRP A 62 -0.19 10.57 -1.35
CA TRP A 62 0.49 11.83 -1.66
C TRP A 62 -0.44 12.94 -2.17
N GLY A 63 -1.01 13.74 -1.27
CA GLY A 63 -1.96 14.83 -1.57
C GLY A 63 -3.24 14.39 -2.30
N LYS A 64 -3.56 13.10 -2.36
CA LYS A 64 -4.73 12.61 -3.12
C LYS A 64 -5.99 12.74 -2.27
N ASN A 65 -6.98 13.50 -2.73
CA ASN A 65 -8.31 13.53 -2.12
C ASN A 65 -9.24 12.44 -2.68
N TRP A 66 -8.73 11.21 -2.80
CA TRP A 66 -9.49 10.10 -3.38
C TRP A 66 -10.46 9.51 -2.36
N ASP A 67 -11.70 9.25 -2.73
CA ASP A 67 -12.63 8.54 -1.87
C ASP A 67 -12.21 7.07 -1.66
N LYS A 68 -12.89 6.40 -0.72
CA LYS A 68 -12.68 4.99 -0.40
C LYS A 68 -12.73 4.10 -1.65
N LYS A 69 -13.74 4.30 -2.52
CA LYS A 69 -13.99 3.46 -3.70
C LYS A 69 -12.84 3.54 -4.70
N LYS A 70 -12.30 4.73 -4.93
CA LYS A 70 -11.18 4.96 -5.84
C LYS A 70 -9.89 4.36 -5.30
N ILE A 71 -9.64 4.42 -3.99
CA ILE A 71 -8.51 3.76 -3.35
C ILE A 71 -8.65 2.23 -3.47
N TYR A 72 -9.83 1.69 -3.13
CA TYR A 72 -10.15 0.27 -3.25
C TYR A 72 -9.88 -0.25 -4.68
N ASN A 73 -10.46 0.42 -5.69
CA ASN A 73 -10.27 0.03 -7.09
C ASN A 73 -8.80 0.07 -7.50
N CYS A 74 -8.03 1.06 -7.03
CA CYS A 74 -6.59 1.17 -7.28
C CYS A 74 -5.83 -0.02 -6.67
N ILE A 75 -6.13 -0.39 -5.43
CA ILE A 75 -5.49 -1.51 -4.74
C ILE A 75 -5.78 -2.83 -5.47
N VAL A 76 -7.05 -3.13 -5.74
CA VAL A 76 -7.47 -4.38 -6.40
C VAL A 76 -6.89 -4.48 -7.80
N SER A 77 -6.99 -3.42 -8.60
CA SER A 77 -6.42 -3.41 -9.95
C SER A 77 -4.89 -3.54 -9.94
N SER A 78 -4.20 -2.95 -8.97
CA SER A 78 -2.74 -3.10 -8.85
C SER A 78 -2.32 -4.54 -8.57
N ILE A 79 -3.11 -5.29 -7.78
CA ILE A 79 -2.85 -6.70 -7.50
C ILE A 79 -3.20 -7.57 -8.72
N GLN A 80 -4.33 -7.33 -9.37
CA GLN A 80 -4.76 -8.10 -10.54
C GLN A 80 -3.86 -7.91 -11.77
N ASN A 81 -3.30 -6.71 -11.92
CA ASN A 81 -2.41 -6.37 -13.03
C ASN A 81 -0.93 -6.49 -12.68
N GLN A 82 -0.56 -7.05 -11.52
CA GLN A 82 0.84 -7.31 -11.21
C GLN A 82 1.40 -8.27 -12.26
N PRO A 83 2.34 -7.83 -13.12
CA PRO A 83 2.92 -8.73 -14.09
C PRO A 83 3.71 -9.80 -13.34
N ILE A 84 3.60 -11.05 -13.82
CA ILE A 84 4.59 -12.09 -13.54
C ILE A 84 5.87 -11.69 -14.32
N SER A 85 6.53 -10.58 -13.97
CA SER A 85 7.68 -10.12 -14.74
C SER A 85 8.92 -9.91 -13.90
N LYS A 86 9.98 -10.55 -14.39
CA LYS A 86 11.38 -10.48 -13.97
C LYS A 86 11.75 -9.11 -13.43
N LYS A 87 12.35 -9.14 -12.23
CA LYS A 87 13.05 -8.03 -11.60
C LYS A 87 13.96 -7.30 -12.58
N GLU A 88 13.58 -6.09 -12.98
CA GLU A 88 14.53 -5.09 -13.44
C GLU A 88 15.04 -4.36 -12.19
N GLU A 89 16.12 -4.87 -11.60
CA GLU A 89 16.79 -4.20 -10.49
C GLU A 89 17.78 -3.16 -11.04
N LEU A 90 17.55 -1.88 -10.73
CA LEU A 90 18.54 -0.82 -10.93
C LEU A 90 19.43 -0.73 -9.68
N ILE A 91 20.63 -1.29 -9.74
CA ILE A 91 21.62 -1.20 -8.67
C ILE A 91 22.42 0.09 -8.85
N LEU A 92 22.21 1.05 -7.96
CA LEU A 92 23.00 2.28 -7.89
C LEU A 92 24.05 2.12 -6.79
N THR A 93 25.32 2.19 -7.17
CA THR A 93 26.44 2.17 -6.21
C THR A 93 26.91 3.59 -5.96
N ILE A 94 26.92 4.02 -4.69
CA ILE A 94 27.51 5.30 -4.29
C ILE A 94 28.95 5.02 -3.89
N ALA A 95 29.90 5.47 -4.73
CA ALA A 95 31.31 5.48 -4.35
C ALA A 95 31.53 6.58 -3.31
N LYS A 96 32.32 6.27 -2.28
CA LYS A 96 32.76 7.24 -1.26
C LYS A 96 33.85 8.15 -1.81
#